data_AF-A0A2W5VSB4-F1
#
_entry.id   AF-A0A2W5VSB4-F1
#
_cell.length_a   1.000
_cell.length_b   1.000
_cell.length_c   1.000
_cell.angle_alpha   90.00
_cell.angle_beta   90.00
_cell.angle_gamma   90.00
#
_symmetry.space_group_name_H-M   'P 1'
#
loop_
_entity.id
_entity.type
_entity.pdbx_description
1 polymer ?
#
loop_
_entity_poly.entity_id
_entity_poly.type
_entity_poly.pdbx_seq_one_letter_code
_entity_poly.pdbx_strand_id
1 'polypeptide(L)'
;MWAVVVLAGCGAETAAGREELLAIAQSGAYTSWRAEPRAHPSTGPHGGTVRTFLNEPLYESLMSGATEHPPGSIAVKELFTNGERAGWAVDKKRDDGTWVFFEGFEPSLDQYYFEGTANGCASCHASGVDYLLVPASNFP
;
A
#
# COMPACT_ATOMS: atom_id res chain seq x y z
N MET A 1 13.87 19.28 -40.83
CA MET A 1 13.38 18.05 -40.17
C MET A 1 13.63 18.24 -38.68
N TRP A 2 12.59 18.54 -37.90
CA TRP A 2 12.73 18.80 -36.47
C TRP A 2 12.77 17.47 -35.72
N ALA A 3 13.85 17.23 -34.99
CA ALA A 3 13.92 16.12 -34.05
C ALA A 3 13.04 16.46 -32.84
N VAL A 4 11.99 15.67 -32.62
CA VAL A 4 11.27 15.65 -31.36
C VAL A 4 12.15 14.91 -30.36
N VAL A 5 12.76 15.65 -29.45
CA VAL A 5 13.38 15.07 -28.25
C VAL A 5 12.24 14.75 -27.29
N VAL A 6 11.91 13.47 -27.17
CA VAL A 6 11.08 12.98 -26.06
C VAL A 6 11.96 12.97 -24.82
N LEU A 7 11.79 13.97 -23.95
CA LEU A 7 12.33 13.93 -22.61
C LEU A 7 11.52 12.90 -21.81
N ALA A 8 12.13 11.75 -21.54
CA ALA A 8 11.60 10.76 -20.62
C ALA A 8 11.46 11.41 -19.22
N GLY A 9 10.22 11.62 -18.80
CA GLY A 9 9.88 12.22 -17.51
C GLY A 9 10.09 11.24 -16.37
N CYS A 10 11.32 11.09 -15.89
CA CYS A 10 11.72 10.21 -14.79
C CYS A 10 11.16 10.61 -13.40
N GLY A 11 10.08 11.41 -13.34
CA GLY A 11 9.48 11.90 -12.10
C GLY A 11 7.99 12.28 -12.17
N ALA A 12 7.39 12.30 -13.36
CA ALA A 12 5.96 12.59 -13.50
C ALA A 12 5.10 11.37 -13.18
N GLU A 13 5.51 10.18 -13.62
CA GLU A 13 4.79 8.92 -13.37
C GLU A 13 4.83 8.53 -11.89
N THR A 14 5.96 8.74 -11.21
CA THR A 14 6.08 8.48 -9.76
C THR A 14 5.27 9.46 -8.92
N ALA A 15 5.19 10.73 -9.32
CA ALA A 15 4.34 11.72 -8.66
C ALA A 15 2.85 11.38 -8.82
N ALA A 16 2.41 11.04 -10.04
CA ALA A 16 1.03 10.66 -10.32
C ALA A 16 0.61 9.39 -9.56
N GLY A 17 1.47 8.37 -9.54
CA GLY A 17 1.21 7.14 -8.77
C GLY A 17 1.16 7.37 -7.26
N ARG A 18 2.06 8.19 -6.71
CA ARG A 18 2.00 8.58 -5.30
C ARG A 18 0.69 9.31 -4.97
N GLU A 19 0.31 10.28 -5.80
CA GLU A 19 -0.92 11.06 -5.62
C GLU A 19 -2.18 10.18 -5.68
N GLU A 20 -2.18 9.16 -6.54
CA GLU A 20 -3.26 8.16 -6.59
C GLU A 20 -3.40 7.41 -5.26
N LEU A 21 -2.30 6.86 -4.72
CA LEU A 21 -2.33 6.10 -3.47
C LEU A 21 -2.68 7.00 -2.27
N LEU A 22 -2.15 8.22 -2.24
CA LEU A 22 -2.50 9.20 -1.23
C LEU A 22 -3.99 9.59 -1.30
N ALA A 23 -4.56 9.74 -2.49
CA ALA A 23 -5.98 10.02 -2.66
C ALA A 23 -6.87 8.88 -2.14
N ILE A 24 -6.47 7.62 -2.33
CA ILE A 24 -7.17 6.47 -1.73
C ILE A 24 -7.21 6.61 -0.21
N ALA A 25 -6.07 6.86 0.43
CA ALA A 25 -5.97 7.04 1.87
C ALA A 25 -6.76 8.26 2.37
N GLN A 26 -6.61 9.43 1.75
CA GLN A 26 -7.28 10.64 2.20
C GLN A 26 -8.79 10.66 1.96
N SER A 27 -9.29 9.87 0.99
CA SER A 27 -10.73 9.76 0.73
C SER A 27 -11.52 9.20 1.92
N GLY A 28 -10.88 8.40 2.79
CA GLY A 28 -11.54 7.68 3.88
C GLY A 28 -12.45 6.53 3.42
N ALA A 29 -12.64 6.32 2.12
CA ALA A 29 -13.56 5.29 1.60
C ALA A 29 -13.16 3.87 2.02
N TYR A 30 -11.86 3.63 2.21
CA TYR A 30 -11.31 2.35 2.69
C TYR A 30 -11.81 1.93 4.07
N THR A 31 -12.32 2.86 4.88
CA THR A 31 -12.86 2.55 6.22
C THR A 31 -14.11 1.66 6.16
N SER A 32 -14.77 1.57 4.99
CA SER A 32 -15.87 0.65 4.71
C SER A 32 -15.44 -0.75 4.27
N TRP A 33 -14.14 -0.93 3.98
CA TRP A 33 -13.60 -2.20 3.52
C TRP A 33 -13.44 -3.21 4.66
N ARG A 34 -13.07 -4.45 4.33
CA ARG A 34 -12.76 -5.47 5.33
C ARG A 34 -11.47 -5.07 6.06
N ALA A 35 -11.46 -5.20 7.37
CA ALA A 35 -10.39 -4.66 8.20
C ALA A 35 -10.05 -5.58 9.35
N GLU A 36 -8.81 -5.46 9.84
CA GLU A 36 -8.44 -6.00 11.13
C GLU A 36 -9.36 -5.42 12.22
N PRO A 37 -9.76 -6.21 13.23
CA PRO A 37 -10.77 -5.80 14.21
C PRO A 37 -10.30 -4.67 15.13
N ARG A 38 -8.98 -4.51 15.29
CA ARG A 38 -8.36 -3.48 16.13
C ARG A 38 -6.93 -3.21 15.67
N ALA A 39 -6.42 -2.03 16.01
CA ALA A 39 -5.00 -1.75 15.84
C ALA A 39 -4.15 -2.65 16.75
N HIS A 40 -2.95 -3.01 16.30
CA HIS A 40 -2.00 -3.85 17.04
C HIS A 40 -0.56 -3.38 16.79
N PRO A 41 0.42 -3.76 17.62
CA PRO A 41 1.82 -3.39 17.39
C PRO A 41 2.29 -3.77 15.98
N SER A 42 3.00 -2.87 15.32
CA SER A 42 3.63 -3.18 14.02
C SER A 42 4.74 -4.20 14.22
N THR A 43 4.76 -5.25 13.42
CA THR A 43 5.90 -6.20 13.35
C THR A 43 7.06 -5.62 12.52
N GLY A 44 6.79 -4.63 11.67
CA GLY A 44 7.74 -3.98 10.77
C GLY A 44 8.18 -2.58 11.22
N PRO A 45 9.04 -1.91 10.43
CA PRO A 45 9.68 -0.64 10.80
C PRO A 45 8.73 0.56 10.88
N HIS A 46 7.45 0.38 10.50
CA HIS A 46 6.42 1.43 10.51
C HIS A 46 6.15 2.05 11.90
N GLY A 47 6.64 1.44 12.98
CA GLY A 47 6.52 1.95 14.35
C GLY A 47 5.10 1.83 14.95
N GLY A 48 5.00 2.11 16.25
CA GLY A 48 3.73 2.22 16.98
C GLY A 48 2.76 1.03 16.79
N THR A 49 1.50 1.34 16.51
CA THR A 49 0.46 0.35 16.18
C THR A 49 -0.09 0.60 14.78
N VAL A 50 -0.60 -0.45 14.15
CA VAL A 50 -1.15 -0.41 12.79
C VAL A 50 -2.50 -1.09 12.74
N ARG A 51 -3.32 -0.71 11.76
CA ARG A 51 -4.56 -1.39 11.41
C ARG A 51 -4.70 -1.43 9.89
N THR A 52 -4.95 -2.61 9.35
CA THR A 52 -4.98 -2.86 7.91
C THR A 52 -6.41 -3.07 7.43
N PHE A 53 -6.69 -2.55 6.24
CA PHE A 53 -7.95 -2.63 5.50
C PHE A 53 -7.65 -3.18 4.10
N LEU A 54 -8.46 -4.11 3.62
CA LEU A 54 -8.31 -4.77 2.33
C LEU A 54 -9.55 -4.51 1.50
N ASN A 55 -9.36 -4.04 0.27
CA ASN A 55 -10.47 -4.01 -0.68
C ASN A 55 -10.98 -5.42 -0.98
N GLU A 56 -12.18 -5.51 -1.54
CA GLU A 56 -12.88 -6.79 -1.76
C GLU A 56 -12.04 -7.81 -2.55
N PRO A 57 -11.40 -7.48 -3.71
CA PRO A 57 -10.56 -8.43 -4.44
C PRO A 57 -9.40 -9.01 -3.60
N LEU A 58 -8.73 -8.17 -2.82
CA LEU A 58 -7.60 -8.61 -2.00
C LEU A 58 -8.06 -9.46 -0.81
N TYR A 59 -9.15 -9.06 -0.16
CA TYR A 59 -9.74 -9.83 0.94
C TYR A 59 -10.17 -11.23 0.47
N GLU A 60 -10.93 -11.33 -0.62
CA GLU A 60 -11.39 -12.62 -1.15
C GLU A 60 -10.21 -13.53 -1.54
N SER A 61 -9.20 -12.96 -2.20
CA SER A 61 -7.98 -13.67 -2.58
C SER A 61 -7.19 -14.20 -1.37
N LEU A 62 -7.04 -13.38 -0.32
CA LEU A 62 -6.39 -13.77 0.92
C LEU A 62 -7.17 -14.90 1.61
N MET A 63 -8.49 -14.76 1.73
CA MET A 63 -9.34 -15.72 2.42
C MET A 63 -9.48 -17.06 1.67
N SER A 64 -9.32 -17.06 0.35
CA SER A 64 -9.26 -18.30 -0.44
C SER A 64 -7.92 -19.03 -0.34
N GLY A 65 -6.91 -18.43 0.31
CA GLY A 65 -5.56 -18.97 0.38
C GLY A 65 -4.82 -18.90 -0.96
N ALA A 66 -5.14 -17.92 -1.81
CA ALA A 66 -4.43 -17.72 -3.06
C ALA A 66 -2.96 -17.36 -2.78
N THR A 67 -2.04 -17.89 -3.59
CA THR A 67 -0.60 -17.58 -3.48
C THR A 67 -0.21 -16.32 -4.26
N GLU A 68 -1.11 -15.82 -5.11
CA GLU A 68 -0.98 -14.58 -5.86
C GLU A 68 -2.29 -13.80 -5.78
N HIS A 69 -2.19 -12.49 -5.62
CA HIS A 69 -3.33 -11.58 -5.56
C HIS A 69 -3.66 -11.02 -6.95
N PRO A 70 -4.94 -10.78 -7.27
CA PRO A 70 -5.32 -10.26 -8.57
C PRO A 70 -4.89 -8.78 -8.72
N PRO A 71 -4.67 -8.31 -9.96
CA PRO A 71 -4.63 -6.88 -10.24
C PRO A 71 -5.83 -6.12 -9.67
N GLY A 72 -5.61 -4.89 -9.21
CA GLY A 72 -6.61 -4.11 -8.50
C GLY A 72 -6.69 -4.41 -7.00
N SER A 73 -5.86 -5.32 -6.47
CA SER A 73 -5.71 -5.54 -5.02
C SER A 73 -5.14 -4.31 -4.33
N ILE A 74 -5.75 -3.90 -3.21
CA ILE A 74 -5.33 -2.73 -2.42
C ILE A 74 -5.39 -3.05 -0.93
N ALA A 75 -4.27 -2.82 -0.25
CA ALA A 75 -4.20 -2.76 1.20
C ALA A 75 -3.95 -1.32 1.64
N VAL A 76 -4.77 -0.83 2.58
CA VAL A 76 -4.54 0.45 3.27
C VAL A 76 -4.22 0.13 4.72
N LYS A 77 -3.11 0.67 5.23
CA LYS A 77 -2.66 0.51 6.60
C LYS A 77 -2.61 1.87 7.26
N GLU A 78 -3.42 2.06 8.30
CA GLU A 78 -3.31 3.22 9.17
C GLU A 78 -2.11 3.04 10.11
N LEU A 79 -1.27 4.07 10.22
CA LEU A 79 -0.10 4.10 11.10
C LEU A 79 -0.42 4.96 12.31
N PHE A 80 -0.22 4.45 13.53
CA PHE A 80 -0.54 5.16 14.77
C PHE A 80 0.69 5.36 15.64
N THR A 81 0.87 6.57 16.15
CA THR A 81 1.88 6.93 17.15
C THR A 81 1.17 7.47 18.38
N ASN A 82 1.50 6.96 19.58
CA ASN A 82 0.86 7.37 20.85
C ASN A 82 -0.68 7.27 20.85
N GLY A 83 -1.25 6.35 20.06
CA GLY A 83 -2.70 6.15 19.93
C GLY A 83 -3.40 7.09 18.95
N GLU A 84 -2.67 8.03 18.34
CA GLU A 84 -3.18 8.92 17.29
C GLU A 84 -2.71 8.46 15.92
N ARG A 85 -3.56 8.60 14.89
CA ARG A 85 -3.15 8.29 13.52
C ARG A 85 -2.09 9.31 13.09
N ALA A 86 -0.95 8.81 12.64
CA ALA A 86 0.22 9.59 12.24
C ALA A 86 0.52 9.47 10.74
N GLY A 87 -0.23 8.67 9.98
CA GLY A 87 0.00 8.48 8.56
C GLY A 87 -0.68 7.25 7.97
N TRP A 88 -0.29 6.92 6.75
CA TRP A 88 -0.76 5.74 6.01
C TRP A 88 0.38 5.06 5.29
N ALA A 89 0.26 3.74 5.16
CA ALA A 89 0.90 2.99 4.09
C ALA A 89 -0.17 2.41 3.17
N VAL A 90 0.09 2.39 1.86
CA VAL A 90 -0.83 1.84 0.86
C VAL A 90 -0.03 0.96 -0.10
N ASP A 91 -0.48 -0.27 -0.27
CA ASP A 91 0.05 -1.20 -1.26
C ASP A 91 -1.02 -1.45 -2.31
N LYS A 92 -0.68 -1.35 -3.59
CA LYS A 92 -1.59 -1.64 -4.70
C LYS A 92 -0.92 -2.50 -5.76
N LYS A 93 -1.64 -3.53 -6.22
CA LYS A 93 -1.25 -4.28 -7.43
C LYS A 93 -1.94 -3.67 -8.64
N ARG A 94 -1.16 -3.16 -9.60
CA ARG A 94 -1.66 -2.55 -10.85
C ARG A 94 -2.16 -3.61 -11.84
N ASP A 95 -2.85 -3.16 -12.87
CA ASP A 95 -3.41 -3.98 -13.95
C ASP A 95 -2.37 -4.82 -14.70
N ASP A 96 -1.12 -4.32 -14.77
CA ASP A 96 0.03 -5.02 -15.36
C ASP A 96 0.71 -6.01 -14.38
N GLY A 97 0.17 -6.15 -13.17
CA GLY A 97 0.73 -7.00 -12.11
C GLY A 97 1.81 -6.34 -11.25
N THR A 98 2.22 -5.10 -11.56
CA THR A 98 3.25 -4.38 -10.81
C THR A 98 2.71 -3.96 -9.43
N TRP A 99 3.46 -4.27 -8.38
CA TRP A 99 3.21 -3.73 -7.05
C TRP A 99 3.75 -2.31 -6.91
N VAL A 100 2.95 -1.43 -6.32
CA VAL A 100 3.35 -0.08 -5.91
C VAL A 100 3.09 0.13 -4.43
N PHE A 101 4.00 0.84 -3.78
CA PHE A 101 4.05 1.02 -2.34
C PHE A 101 4.13 2.50 -2.03
N PHE A 102 3.28 2.97 -1.13
CA PHE A 102 3.31 4.32 -0.57
C PHE A 102 3.41 4.23 0.94
N GLU A 103 4.22 5.10 1.54
CA GLU A 103 4.19 5.35 2.98
C GLU A 103 4.40 6.84 3.22
N GLY A 104 3.45 7.44 3.95
CA GLY A 104 3.46 8.85 4.26
C GLY A 104 3.07 9.14 5.70
N PHE A 105 3.79 10.06 6.32
CA PHE A 105 3.56 10.51 7.69
C PHE A 105 3.08 11.97 7.71
N GLU A 106 2.10 12.24 8.56
CA GLU A 106 1.60 13.58 8.79
C GLU A 106 2.69 14.49 9.38
N PRO A 107 2.72 15.78 9.03
CA PRO A 107 1.75 16.48 8.18
C PRO A 107 2.05 16.45 6.67
N SER A 108 3.22 15.96 6.22
CA SER A 108 3.65 16.16 4.83
C SER A 108 3.17 15.08 3.85
N LEU A 109 3.04 13.82 4.29
CA LEU A 109 2.51 12.69 3.51
C LEU A 109 3.19 12.46 2.14
N ASP A 110 4.47 12.83 2.01
CA ASP A 110 5.22 12.87 0.74
C ASP A 110 6.51 12.02 0.75
N GLN A 111 6.71 11.19 1.78
CA GLN A 111 8.00 10.59 2.11
C GLN A 111 8.41 9.45 1.17
N TYR A 112 7.57 8.42 1.01
CA TYR A 112 7.96 7.21 0.30
C TYR A 112 6.94 6.81 -0.76
N TYR A 113 7.46 6.56 -1.96
CA TYR A 113 6.73 5.95 -3.06
C TYR A 113 7.69 5.11 -3.89
N PHE A 114 7.34 3.84 -4.13
CA PHE A 114 8.14 2.93 -4.94
C PHE A 114 7.27 2.08 -5.86
N GLU A 115 7.83 1.79 -7.04
CA GLU A 115 7.23 0.89 -8.02
C GLU A 115 8.09 -0.36 -8.21
N GLY A 116 7.42 -1.48 -8.49
CA GLY A 116 8.06 -2.77 -8.65
C GLY A 116 8.62 -3.30 -7.34
N THR A 117 9.53 -4.28 -7.46
CA THR A 117 9.95 -5.10 -6.31
C THR A 117 11.42 -4.93 -5.94
N ALA A 118 12.17 -4.12 -6.68
CA ALA A 118 13.57 -3.81 -6.43
C ALA A 118 13.74 -2.58 -5.50
N ASN A 119 13.07 -2.59 -4.34
CA ASN A 119 13.10 -1.49 -3.36
C ASN A 119 12.97 -2.00 -1.91
N GLY A 120 13.10 -1.09 -0.94
CA GLY A 120 13.05 -1.41 0.48
C GLY A 120 11.69 -1.93 0.97
N CYS A 121 10.58 -1.33 0.49
CA CYS A 121 9.23 -1.76 0.86
C CYS A 121 8.99 -3.21 0.42
N ALA A 122 9.21 -3.49 -0.86
CA ALA A 122 9.04 -4.83 -1.41
C ALA A 122 9.95 -5.86 -0.74
N SER A 123 11.19 -5.48 -0.37
CA SER A 123 12.11 -6.37 0.33
C SER A 123 11.61 -6.77 1.72
N CYS A 124 11.01 -5.84 2.48
CA CYS A 124 10.36 -6.15 3.75
C CYS A 124 9.06 -6.93 3.57
N HIS A 125 8.33 -6.71 2.47
CA HIS A 125 7.07 -7.37 2.17
C HIS A 125 7.22 -8.76 1.53
N ALA A 126 8.42 -9.10 1.05
CA ALA A 126 8.69 -10.34 0.32
C ALA A 126 8.44 -11.64 1.11
N SER A 127 8.37 -11.58 2.44
CA SER A 127 8.01 -12.73 3.29
C SER A 127 6.49 -12.96 3.39
N GLY A 128 5.69 -12.01 2.90
CA GLY A 128 4.24 -12.13 2.79
C GLY A 128 3.79 -12.99 1.61
N VAL A 129 2.48 -13.20 1.50
CA VAL A 129 1.88 -13.84 0.32
C VAL A 129 1.73 -12.77 -0.75
N ASP A 130 2.48 -12.88 -1.86
CA ASP A 130 2.49 -11.89 -2.94
C ASP A 130 2.54 -10.43 -2.41
N TYR A 131 3.54 -10.17 -1.56
CA TYR A 131 3.80 -8.87 -0.90
C TYR A 131 2.75 -8.40 0.13
N LEU A 132 1.72 -9.20 0.44
CA LEU A 132 0.82 -8.95 1.56
C LEU A 132 1.33 -9.62 2.84
N LEU A 133 1.71 -8.81 3.83
CA LEU A 133 2.23 -9.29 5.12
C LEU A 133 1.15 -9.63 6.16
N VAL A 134 -0.07 -9.10 6.02
CA VAL A 134 -1.14 -9.36 6.97
C VAL A 134 -1.74 -10.75 6.71
N PRO A 135 -1.75 -11.68 7.67
CA PRO A 135 -2.29 -13.02 7.46
C PRO A 135 -3.82 -13.01 7.50
N ALA A 136 -4.44 -13.99 6.82
CA ALA A 136 -5.89 -14.20 6.84
C ALA A 136 -6.46 -14.29 8.27
N SER A 137 -5.72 -14.86 9.22
CA SER A 137 -6.13 -15.00 10.62
C SER A 137 -6.32 -13.69 11.38
N ASN A 138 -5.87 -12.55 10.82
CA ASN A 138 -6.10 -11.24 11.40
C ASN A 138 -7.47 -10.64 11.05
N PHE A 139 -8.21 -11.27 10.13
CA PHE A 139 -9.53 -10.84 9.71
C PHE A 139 -10.62 -11.81 10.22
N PRO A 140 -11.86 -11.30 10.45
CA PRO A 140 -13.01 -12.13 10.81
C PRO A 140 -13.49 -13.01 9.66
#